data_AF-S2K7X1-F1
#
_entry.id   AF-S2K7X1-F1
#
_cell.length_a   1.000
_cell.length_b   1.000
_cell.length_c   1.000
_cell.angle_alpha   90.00
_cell.angle_beta   90.00
_cell.angle_gamma   90.00
#
_symmetry.space_group_name_H-M   'P 1'
#
loop_
_entity.id
_entity.type
_entity.pdbx_description
1 polymer ?
#
loop_
_entity_poly.entity_id
_entity_poly.type
_entity_poly.pdbx_seq_one_letter_code
_entity_poly.pdbx_strand_id
1 'polypeptide(L)'
;MESTQEFPQGFFFIRCKSQPFAVDVNGGSMTNDATIIIWPQKMVDSINQLWMHEEGFLINKKSGLVLDIRGGSIERDKVIIQYARKPGLAHNQRWTYQNGFIFPTSAPHLVLDIRNGEFRNGSTVYLNTKNLHSKTQQWIIQPFENEKSINELALLRPSPLQRTSTFPRQEELYDCYRMVYLEPSQSITPEQLAGAAAFKAMKDFIEQYKQTHQSPVIADEQTRPALLELVKREATLTSKHVEHHLQELVQSSMSVAEAYFSREYNAN
;
A
#
# COMPACT_ATOMS: atom_id res chain seq x y z
N MET A 1 -5.54 -15.73 -14.77
CA MET A 1 -6.14 -16.05 -13.45
C MET A 1 -7.62 -15.75 -13.55
N GLU A 2 -8.48 -16.63 -13.06
CA GLU A 2 -9.93 -16.43 -13.08
C GLU A 2 -10.31 -15.28 -12.14
N SER A 3 -11.19 -14.40 -12.60
CA SER A 3 -11.74 -13.30 -11.81
C SER A 3 -12.70 -13.83 -10.75
N THR A 4 -12.62 -13.35 -9.52
CA THR A 4 -13.57 -13.73 -8.45
C THR A 4 -14.83 -12.84 -8.50
N GLN A 5 -15.94 -13.34 -7.93
CA GLN A 5 -17.19 -12.56 -7.79
C GLN A 5 -17.25 -11.76 -6.48
N GLU A 6 -16.34 -12.04 -5.55
CA GLU A 6 -16.18 -11.38 -4.26
C GLU A 6 -14.69 -11.04 -4.05
N PHE A 7 -14.36 -10.26 -3.02
CA PHE A 7 -12.97 -10.05 -2.66
C PHE A 7 -12.36 -11.35 -2.11
N PRO A 8 -11.23 -11.83 -2.66
CA PRO A 8 -10.57 -13.04 -2.17
C PRO A 8 -9.86 -12.77 -0.84
N GLN A 9 -9.52 -13.85 -0.14
CA GLN A 9 -8.50 -13.78 0.91
C GLN A 9 -7.12 -13.47 0.28
N GLY A 10 -6.29 -12.74 1.00
CA GLY A 10 -4.95 -12.35 0.54
C GLY A 10 -4.93 -11.10 -0.33
N PHE A 11 -3.79 -10.86 -0.99
CA PHE A 11 -3.61 -9.71 -1.85
C PHE A 11 -4.23 -9.92 -3.24
N PHE A 12 -4.61 -8.84 -3.90
CA PHE A 12 -5.14 -8.85 -5.25
C PHE A 12 -4.91 -7.51 -5.95
N PHE A 13 -4.95 -7.53 -7.28
CA PHE A 13 -5.11 -6.33 -8.09
C PHE A 13 -6.59 -6.01 -8.29
N ILE A 14 -6.93 -4.73 -8.25
CA ILE A 14 -8.22 -4.22 -8.73
C ILE A 14 -7.98 -3.66 -10.13
N ARG A 15 -8.39 -4.39 -11.16
CA ARG A 15 -8.11 -4.05 -12.57
C ARG A 15 -9.29 -3.41 -13.26
N CYS A 16 -9.02 -2.51 -14.19
CA CYS A 16 -10.02 -2.07 -15.16
C CYS A 16 -10.42 -3.26 -16.05
N LYS A 17 -11.72 -3.55 -16.18
CA LYS A 17 -12.20 -4.70 -16.95
C LYS A 17 -11.84 -4.61 -18.43
N SER A 18 -11.85 -3.41 -19.00
CA SER A 18 -11.67 -3.18 -20.44
C SER A 18 -10.27 -2.72 -20.86
N GLN A 19 -9.35 -2.48 -19.92
CA GLN A 19 -8.04 -1.86 -20.20
C GLN A 19 -6.95 -2.38 -19.26
N PRO A 20 -5.65 -2.33 -19.62
CA PRO A 20 -4.56 -2.90 -18.84
C PRO A 20 -4.11 -2.02 -17.64
N PHE A 21 -5.06 -1.34 -16.99
CA PHE A 21 -4.82 -0.50 -15.82
C PHE A 21 -5.27 -1.17 -14.53
N ALA A 22 -4.64 -0.82 -13.42
CA ALA A 22 -5.01 -1.21 -12.08
C ALA A 22 -5.17 0.02 -11.18
N VAL A 23 -5.95 -0.13 -10.11
CA VAL A 23 -6.08 0.86 -9.04
C VAL A 23 -4.75 0.99 -8.31
N ASP A 24 -4.26 2.21 -8.22
CA ASP A 24 -2.91 2.56 -7.79
C ASP A 24 -2.95 3.74 -6.81
N VAL A 25 -2.17 3.66 -5.74
CA VAL A 25 -1.94 4.80 -4.85
C VAL A 25 -0.96 5.76 -5.52
N ASN A 26 -1.42 6.99 -5.82
CA ASN A 26 -0.63 7.97 -6.56
C ASN A 26 0.75 8.20 -5.92
N GLY A 27 1.79 8.08 -6.74
CA GLY A 27 3.19 8.20 -6.31
C GLY A 27 3.64 7.17 -5.28
N GLY A 28 2.88 6.09 -5.06
CA GLY A 28 3.19 5.09 -4.02
C GLY A 28 3.20 5.66 -2.60
N SER A 29 2.52 6.78 -2.36
CA SER A 29 2.53 7.48 -1.07
C SER A 29 2.18 6.54 0.10
N MET A 30 2.87 6.69 1.22
CA MET A 30 2.57 5.95 2.46
C MET A 30 1.78 6.78 3.48
N THR A 31 1.36 7.99 3.11
CA THR A 31 0.65 8.92 4.00
C THR A 31 -0.82 9.04 3.63
N ASN A 32 -1.60 9.53 4.59
CA ASN A 32 -3.01 9.88 4.41
C ASN A 32 -3.21 10.85 3.23
N ASP A 33 -4.44 10.83 2.72
CA ASP A 33 -4.97 11.78 1.73
C ASP A 33 -4.31 11.71 0.35
N ALA A 34 -3.49 10.69 0.11
CA ALA A 34 -2.98 10.40 -1.23
C ALA A 34 -4.12 9.91 -2.13
N THR A 35 -4.27 10.56 -3.29
CA THR A 35 -5.29 10.25 -4.28
C THR A 35 -5.12 8.85 -4.85
N ILE A 36 -6.23 8.16 -5.06
CA ILE A 36 -6.28 6.90 -5.79
C ILE A 36 -6.48 7.18 -7.26
N ILE A 37 -5.64 6.57 -8.08
CA ILE A 37 -5.61 6.73 -9.53
C ILE A 37 -5.70 5.35 -10.19
N ILE A 38 -5.78 5.35 -11.52
CA ILE A 38 -5.43 4.19 -12.31
C ILE A 38 -4.05 4.37 -12.95
N TRP A 39 -3.28 3.29 -13.01
CA TRP A 39 -1.97 3.24 -13.65
C TRP A 39 -1.81 1.92 -14.39
N PRO A 40 -1.01 1.83 -15.48
CA PRO A 40 -0.72 0.54 -16.12
C PRO A 40 -0.31 -0.49 -15.07
N GLN A 41 -0.88 -1.69 -15.16
CA GLN A 41 -0.58 -2.71 -14.16
C GLN A 41 0.91 -3.00 -14.16
N LYS A 42 1.52 -2.82 -13.00
CA LYS A 42 2.93 -3.05 -12.77
C LYS A 42 3.19 -4.55 -12.63
N MET A 43 4.22 -5.02 -13.32
CA MET A 43 4.74 -6.40 -13.17
C MET A 43 5.82 -6.46 -12.08
N VAL A 44 6.60 -5.38 -11.95
CA VAL A 44 7.63 -5.20 -10.93
C VAL A 44 7.25 -4.00 -10.08
N ASP A 45 7.55 -4.05 -8.78
CA ASP A 45 7.25 -2.94 -7.85
C ASP A 45 5.76 -2.56 -7.78
N SER A 46 4.91 -3.58 -7.86
CA SER A 46 3.47 -3.43 -7.93
C SER A 46 2.80 -3.29 -6.57
N ILE A 47 3.57 -3.15 -5.48
CA ILE A 47 3.03 -3.19 -4.11
C ILE A 47 2.08 -2.02 -3.82
N ASN A 48 2.20 -0.88 -4.51
CA ASN A 48 1.25 0.23 -4.41
C ASN A 48 -0.07 -0.01 -5.20
N GLN A 49 -0.14 -1.09 -5.98
CA GLN A 49 -1.33 -1.55 -6.73
C GLN A 49 -1.96 -2.83 -6.14
N LEU A 50 -1.37 -3.36 -5.06
CA LEU A 50 -1.87 -4.54 -4.37
C LEU A 50 -2.76 -4.13 -3.20
N TRP A 51 -3.93 -4.76 -3.13
CA TRP A 51 -4.96 -4.51 -2.14
C TRP A 51 -5.31 -5.81 -1.44
N MET A 52 -5.70 -5.74 -0.16
CA MET A 52 -6.33 -6.85 0.55
C MET A 52 -7.67 -6.39 1.11
N HIS A 53 -8.58 -7.32 1.31
CA HIS A 53 -9.89 -7.04 1.88
C HIS A 53 -10.03 -7.68 3.26
N GLU A 54 -10.38 -6.86 4.25
CA GLU A 54 -10.66 -7.31 5.61
C GLU A 54 -11.85 -6.53 6.17
N GLU A 55 -12.91 -7.23 6.60
CA GLU A 55 -14.08 -6.62 7.26
C GLU A 55 -14.69 -5.42 6.51
N GLY A 56 -14.66 -5.43 5.17
CA GLY A 56 -15.13 -4.34 4.31
C GLY A 56 -14.08 -3.26 4.01
N PHE A 57 -12.92 -3.27 4.63
CA PHE A 57 -11.82 -2.37 4.29
C PHE A 57 -11.02 -2.91 3.10
N LEU A 58 -10.62 -2.01 2.19
CA LEU A 58 -9.63 -2.30 1.16
C LEU A 58 -8.31 -1.67 1.57
N ILE A 59 -7.34 -2.48 2.01
CA ILE A 59 -6.07 -2.06 2.57
C ILE A 59 -5.00 -2.14 1.46
N ASN A 60 -4.25 -1.06 1.23
CA ASN A 60 -3.14 -1.07 0.29
C ASN A 60 -1.90 -1.74 0.89
N LYS A 61 -1.23 -2.61 0.11
CA LYS A 61 -0.04 -3.35 0.59
C LYS A 61 1.16 -2.45 0.88
N LYS A 62 1.37 -1.36 0.14
CA LYS A 62 2.54 -0.50 0.35
C LYS A 62 2.38 0.38 1.59
N SER A 63 1.22 1.03 1.73
CA SER A 63 1.00 2.03 2.77
C SER A 63 0.35 1.50 4.05
N GLY A 64 -0.41 0.41 3.94
CA GLY A 64 -1.32 -0.06 4.99
C GLY A 64 -2.54 0.80 5.25
N LEU A 65 -2.73 1.84 4.45
CA LEU A 65 -3.89 2.70 4.54
C LEU A 65 -5.04 2.09 3.76
N VAL A 66 -6.26 2.47 4.14
CA VAL A 66 -7.48 1.93 3.55
C VAL A 66 -8.05 2.88 2.50
N LEU A 67 -8.74 2.32 1.51
CA LEU A 67 -9.51 3.07 0.54
C LEU A 67 -10.60 3.89 1.25
N ASP A 68 -10.63 5.20 1.01
CA ASP A 68 -11.47 6.16 1.74
C ASP A 68 -12.10 7.18 0.79
N ILE A 69 -13.38 7.49 1.02
CA ILE A 69 -14.07 8.61 0.35
C ILE A 69 -13.68 9.91 1.03
N ARG A 70 -12.95 10.77 0.30
CA ARG A 70 -12.40 12.03 0.83
C ARG A 70 -13.47 12.90 1.47
N GLY A 71 -13.20 13.37 2.69
CA GLY A 71 -14.14 14.20 3.47
C GLY A 71 -15.30 13.43 4.10
N GLY A 72 -15.40 12.11 3.92
CA GLY A 72 -16.33 11.23 4.63
C GLY A 72 -17.79 11.26 4.16
N SER A 73 -18.19 12.25 3.37
CA SER A 73 -19.54 12.33 2.77
C SER A 73 -19.67 11.33 1.61
N ILE A 74 -20.65 10.44 1.70
CA ILE A 74 -20.93 9.41 0.69
C ILE A 74 -21.90 9.99 -0.36
N GLU A 75 -21.36 10.79 -1.27
CA GLU A 75 -22.09 11.42 -2.36
C GLU A 75 -21.29 11.37 -3.67
N ARG A 76 -21.96 11.62 -4.80
CA ARG A 76 -21.30 11.64 -6.12
C ARG A 76 -20.19 12.70 -6.18
N ASP A 77 -19.30 12.52 -7.15
CA ASP A 77 -18.20 13.43 -7.49
C ASP A 77 -17.08 13.53 -6.44
N LYS A 78 -17.12 12.71 -5.38
CA LYS A 78 -16.07 12.61 -4.35
C LYS A 78 -14.84 11.88 -4.85
N VAL A 79 -13.67 12.45 -4.59
CA VAL A 79 -12.37 11.82 -4.88
C VAL A 79 -12.14 10.66 -3.92
N ILE A 80 -11.58 9.57 -4.42
CA ILE A 80 -11.11 8.47 -3.58
C ILE A 80 -9.65 8.69 -3.23
N ILE A 81 -9.33 8.48 -1.96
CA ILE A 81 -8.00 8.61 -1.37
C ILE A 81 -7.68 7.33 -0.59
N GLN A 82 -6.46 7.23 -0.09
CA GLN A 82 -6.17 6.36 1.04
C GLN A 82 -6.16 7.16 2.36
N TYR A 83 -6.56 6.52 3.45
CA TYR A 83 -6.52 7.13 4.78
C TYR A 83 -6.32 6.08 5.87
N ALA A 84 -5.89 6.50 7.05
CA ALA A 84 -5.83 5.63 8.22
C ALA A 84 -7.20 4.99 8.50
N ARG A 85 -7.18 3.71 8.87
CA ARG A 85 -8.39 2.95 9.24
C ARG A 85 -9.11 3.65 10.39
N LYS A 86 -10.36 4.06 10.17
CA LYS A 86 -11.19 4.71 11.20
C LYS A 86 -11.83 3.66 12.10
N PRO A 87 -11.96 3.92 13.42
CA PRO A 87 -12.64 3.02 14.33
C PRO A 87 -14.16 3.01 14.07
N GLY A 88 -14.85 2.00 14.60
CA GLY A 88 -16.30 1.87 14.52
C GLY A 88 -16.82 1.55 13.12
N LEU A 89 -17.99 2.12 12.78
CA LEU A 89 -18.71 1.79 11.55
C LEU A 89 -17.97 2.21 10.27
N ALA A 90 -17.25 3.34 10.30
CA ALA A 90 -16.39 3.85 9.22
C ALA A 90 -16.97 3.65 7.81
N HIS A 91 -18.25 4.04 7.62
CA HIS A 91 -19.01 3.78 6.38
C HIS A 91 -18.31 4.25 5.11
N ASN A 92 -17.54 5.35 5.21
CA ASN A 92 -16.80 5.91 4.08
C ASN A 92 -15.52 5.13 3.70
N GLN A 93 -15.23 4.04 4.42
CA GLN A 93 -14.12 3.11 4.21
C GLN A 93 -14.59 1.64 4.09
N ARG A 94 -15.90 1.41 4.02
CA ARG A 94 -16.51 0.07 3.84
C ARG A 94 -16.93 -0.13 2.40
N TRP A 95 -16.37 -1.15 1.78
CA TRP A 95 -16.50 -1.43 0.36
C TRP A 95 -17.03 -2.84 0.14
N THR A 96 -17.87 -2.97 -0.86
CA THR A 96 -18.38 -4.24 -1.35
C THR A 96 -18.09 -4.33 -2.83
N TYR A 97 -17.71 -5.53 -3.29
CA TYR A 97 -17.56 -5.83 -4.71
C TYR A 97 -18.62 -6.83 -5.13
N GLN A 98 -19.38 -6.48 -6.17
CA GLN A 98 -20.41 -7.34 -6.74
C GLN A 98 -20.63 -6.99 -8.20
N ASN A 99 -20.71 -8.02 -9.06
CA ASN A 99 -21.04 -7.87 -10.49
C ASN A 99 -20.14 -6.86 -11.23
N GLY A 100 -18.84 -6.85 -10.91
CA GLY A 100 -17.87 -5.93 -11.52
C GLY A 100 -17.87 -4.52 -10.94
N PHE A 101 -18.73 -4.20 -9.97
CA PHE A 101 -18.78 -2.88 -9.33
C PHE A 101 -18.19 -2.93 -7.93
N ILE A 102 -17.43 -1.91 -7.56
CA ILE A 102 -16.99 -1.66 -6.19
C ILE A 102 -17.76 -0.45 -5.68
N PHE A 103 -18.41 -0.58 -4.52
CA PHE A 103 -19.29 0.45 -3.97
C PHE A 103 -19.21 0.55 -2.45
N PRO A 104 -19.55 1.70 -1.85
CA PRO A 104 -19.68 1.82 -0.41
C PRO A 104 -20.80 0.90 0.08
N THR A 105 -20.55 0.09 1.11
CA THR A 105 -21.55 -0.90 1.60
C THR A 105 -22.87 -0.24 1.98
N SER A 106 -22.84 0.99 2.49
CA SER A 106 -24.04 1.76 2.86
C SER A 106 -24.74 2.46 1.68
N ALA A 107 -24.14 2.50 0.48
CA ALA A 107 -24.69 3.20 -0.69
C ALA A 107 -24.42 2.46 -2.02
N PRO A 108 -25.07 1.31 -2.30
CA PRO A 108 -24.83 0.51 -3.51
C PRO A 108 -25.21 1.17 -4.86
N HIS A 109 -25.87 2.33 -4.81
CA HIS A 109 -26.21 3.15 -5.98
C HIS A 109 -25.05 4.04 -6.44
N LEU A 110 -24.00 4.18 -5.61
CA LEU A 110 -22.75 4.85 -5.95
C LEU A 110 -21.63 3.82 -6.10
N VAL A 111 -20.72 4.01 -7.06
CA VAL A 111 -19.65 3.06 -7.38
C VAL A 111 -18.34 3.79 -7.67
N LEU A 112 -17.23 3.07 -7.59
CA LEU A 112 -15.94 3.52 -8.09
C LEU A 112 -15.98 3.70 -9.60
N ASP A 113 -15.55 4.87 -10.06
CA ASP A 113 -15.49 5.28 -11.45
C ASP A 113 -14.16 6.00 -11.75
N ILE A 114 -13.80 6.07 -13.02
CA ILE A 114 -12.61 6.77 -13.50
C ILE A 114 -13.06 8.13 -14.02
N ARG A 115 -12.51 9.20 -13.44
CA ARG A 115 -12.90 10.57 -13.74
C ARG A 115 -12.73 10.87 -15.23
N ASN A 116 -13.70 11.60 -15.79
CA ASN A 116 -13.79 11.99 -17.20
C ASN A 116 -13.93 10.83 -18.21
N GLY A 117 -14.07 9.58 -17.76
CA GLY A 117 -14.21 8.44 -18.67
C GLY A 117 -12.91 8.04 -19.37
N GLU A 118 -11.77 8.63 -19.00
CA GLU A 118 -10.50 8.46 -19.73
C GLU A 118 -9.58 7.45 -19.03
N PHE A 119 -9.21 6.38 -19.74
CA PHE A 119 -8.19 5.43 -19.30
C PHE A 119 -6.80 5.96 -19.62
N ARG A 120 -6.28 6.86 -18.78
CA ARG A 120 -4.94 7.43 -18.91
C ARG A 120 -4.16 7.23 -17.61
N ASN A 121 -2.84 7.24 -17.73
CA ASN A 121 -1.93 7.20 -16.60
C ASN A 121 -2.26 8.35 -15.63
N GLY A 122 -2.60 8.03 -14.38
CA GLY A 122 -2.91 9.03 -13.38
C GLY A 122 -4.37 9.50 -13.36
N SER A 123 -5.25 8.95 -14.20
CA SER A 123 -6.68 9.27 -14.12
C SER A 123 -7.21 8.96 -12.72
N THR A 124 -7.86 9.95 -12.11
CA THR A 124 -8.35 9.87 -10.73
C THR A 124 -9.55 8.92 -10.61
N VAL A 125 -9.53 8.09 -9.56
CA VAL A 125 -10.69 7.30 -9.14
C VAL A 125 -11.58 8.16 -8.24
N TYR A 126 -12.89 8.12 -8.50
CA TYR A 126 -13.87 8.91 -7.78
C TYR A 126 -15.17 8.13 -7.60
N LEU A 127 -16.04 8.60 -6.71
CA LEU A 127 -17.34 8.02 -6.45
C LEU A 127 -18.37 8.63 -7.40
N ASN A 128 -19.10 7.80 -8.15
CA ASN A 128 -20.12 8.25 -9.09
C ASN A 128 -21.39 7.40 -9.02
N THR A 129 -22.48 7.86 -9.64
CA THR A 129 -23.71 7.09 -9.80
C THR A 129 -23.47 5.85 -10.65
N LYS A 130 -23.98 4.70 -10.19
CA LYS A 130 -23.88 3.42 -10.88
C LYS A 130 -24.56 3.48 -12.25
N ASN A 131 -23.80 3.14 -13.29
CA ASN A 131 -24.23 3.05 -14.68
C ASN A 131 -23.83 1.69 -15.24
N LEU A 132 -24.82 0.85 -15.55
CA LEU A 132 -24.62 -0.52 -16.04
C LEU A 132 -23.90 -0.60 -17.39
N HIS A 133 -23.91 0.49 -18.17
CA HIS A 133 -23.26 0.57 -19.47
C HIS A 133 -21.88 1.23 -19.42
N SER A 134 -21.46 1.74 -18.25
CA SER A 134 -20.17 2.40 -18.12
C SER A 134 -19.02 1.39 -18.01
N LYS A 135 -18.10 1.43 -18.97
CA LYS A 135 -16.88 0.62 -18.94
C LYS A 135 -15.89 1.08 -17.86
N THR A 136 -15.94 2.35 -17.45
CA THR A 136 -15.05 2.91 -16.41
C THR A 136 -15.45 2.56 -14.99
N GLN A 137 -16.63 1.97 -14.80
CA GLN A 137 -17.14 1.51 -13.51
C GLN A 137 -17.03 -0.01 -13.32
N GLN A 138 -16.35 -0.68 -14.25
CA GLN A 138 -16.25 -2.13 -14.29
C GLN A 138 -14.84 -2.59 -13.96
N TRP A 139 -14.75 -3.35 -12.87
CA TRP A 139 -13.52 -3.82 -12.26
C TRP A 139 -13.42 -5.34 -12.32
N ILE A 140 -12.20 -5.85 -12.38
CA ILE A 140 -11.85 -7.26 -12.23
C ILE A 140 -10.99 -7.37 -10.98
N ILE A 141 -11.38 -8.24 -10.06
CA ILE A 141 -10.53 -8.65 -8.94
C ILE A 141 -9.65 -9.81 -9.41
N GLN A 142 -8.35 -9.54 -9.53
CA GLN A 142 -7.36 -10.53 -9.90
C GLN A 142 -6.54 -10.91 -8.66
N PRO A 143 -6.75 -12.11 -8.08
CA PRO A 143 -5.94 -12.58 -6.96
C PRO A 143 -4.45 -12.49 -7.26
N PHE A 144 -3.68 -12.08 -6.27
CA PHE A 144 -2.23 -12.16 -6.23
C PHE A 144 -1.90 -13.37 -5.35
N GLU A 145 -0.95 -14.23 -5.73
CA GLU A 145 -0.55 -15.44 -4.98
C GLU A 145 -1.47 -16.69 -5.10
N ASN A 146 -2.15 -16.91 -6.24
CA ASN A 146 -2.64 -18.27 -6.56
C ASN A 146 -1.58 -19.05 -7.35
N GLU A 147 -1.43 -20.35 -7.13
CA GLU A 147 -0.22 -21.16 -7.36
C GLU A 147 0.54 -21.01 -8.71
N LYS A 148 -0.09 -20.55 -9.80
CA LYS A 148 0.59 -20.22 -11.07
C LYS A 148 1.42 -18.93 -11.02
N SER A 149 1.03 -17.98 -10.17
CA SER A 149 1.69 -16.68 -10.03
C SER A 149 3.01 -16.72 -9.27
N ILE A 150 3.21 -17.72 -8.41
CA ILE A 150 4.44 -17.89 -7.62
C ILE A 150 5.64 -18.12 -8.54
N ASN A 151 5.45 -18.90 -9.62
CA ASN A 151 6.51 -19.19 -10.59
C ASN A 151 6.81 -17.99 -11.51
N GLU A 152 5.82 -17.16 -11.85
CA GLU A 152 6.02 -15.94 -12.66
C GLU A 152 6.58 -14.77 -11.82
N LEU A 153 6.20 -14.67 -10.54
CA LEU A 153 6.75 -13.69 -9.58
C LEU A 153 8.18 -14.03 -9.17
N ALA A 154 8.56 -15.31 -9.11
CA ALA A 154 9.93 -15.75 -8.86
C ALA A 154 10.90 -15.46 -10.01
N LEU A 155 10.39 -15.12 -11.20
CA LEU A 155 11.21 -14.63 -12.32
C LEU A 155 11.40 -13.10 -12.28
N LEU A 156 10.51 -12.36 -11.60
CA LEU A 156 10.56 -10.90 -11.43
C LEU A 156 11.14 -10.47 -10.08
N ARG A 157 11.26 -11.40 -9.14
CA ARG A 157 11.92 -11.24 -7.83
C ARG A 157 13.10 -12.22 -7.82
N PRO A 158 14.34 -11.82 -7.52
CA PRO A 158 15.43 -12.78 -7.40
C PRO A 158 15.04 -13.93 -6.45
N SER A 159 15.34 -15.15 -6.87
CA SER A 159 14.92 -16.39 -6.20
C SER A 159 15.32 -16.41 -4.72
N PRO A 160 14.47 -16.92 -3.80
CA PRO A 160 14.85 -17.16 -2.40
C PRO A 160 16.11 -18.02 -2.22
N LEU A 161 16.48 -18.83 -3.22
CA LEU A 161 17.75 -19.59 -3.22
C LEU A 161 19.00 -18.70 -3.34
N GLN A 162 18.82 -17.40 -3.62
CA GLN A 162 19.85 -16.36 -3.57
C GLN A 162 19.75 -15.48 -2.32
N ARG A 163 18.89 -15.81 -1.33
CA ARG A 163 18.83 -15.06 -0.07
C ARG A 163 20.14 -15.23 0.70
N THR A 164 20.93 -14.17 0.70
CA THR A 164 22.13 -14.02 1.52
C THR A 164 21.83 -13.48 2.91
N SER A 165 20.59 -13.04 3.17
CA SER A 165 20.16 -12.45 4.44
C SER A 165 18.76 -12.91 4.86
N THR A 166 18.57 -13.06 6.17
CA THR A 166 17.29 -13.31 6.84
C THR A 166 16.48 -12.04 7.09
N PHE A 167 17.10 -10.86 6.90
CA PHE A 167 16.44 -9.58 7.16
C PHE A 167 15.35 -9.27 6.11
N PRO A 168 14.19 -8.70 6.51
CA PRO A 168 13.12 -8.33 5.59
C PRO A 168 13.60 -7.40 4.47
N ARG A 169 13.21 -7.68 3.22
CA ARG A 169 13.43 -6.77 2.10
C ARG A 169 12.47 -5.59 2.18
N GLN A 170 12.76 -4.54 1.41
CA GLN A 170 11.93 -3.34 1.31
C GLN A 170 10.44 -3.65 1.04
N GLU A 171 10.12 -4.65 0.19
CA GLU A 171 8.73 -5.03 -0.13
C GLU A 171 8.02 -5.78 1.01
N GLU A 172 8.78 -6.25 2.01
CA GLU A 172 8.32 -7.04 3.16
C GLU A 172 8.21 -6.18 4.43
N LEU A 173 8.73 -4.95 4.41
CA LEU A 173 8.74 -4.07 5.58
C LEU A 173 7.34 -3.68 6.07
N TYR A 174 6.38 -3.50 5.15
CA TYR A 174 5.00 -3.25 5.57
C TYR A 174 4.36 -4.48 6.23
N ASP A 175 4.63 -5.68 5.71
CA ASP A 175 4.13 -6.91 6.33
C ASP A 175 4.68 -7.06 7.76
N CYS A 176 5.95 -6.69 7.97
CA CYS A 176 6.54 -6.60 9.31
C CYS A 176 5.84 -5.54 10.17
N TYR A 177 5.65 -4.32 9.65
CA TYR A 177 4.96 -3.24 10.36
C TYR A 177 3.57 -3.65 10.82
N ARG A 178 2.78 -4.28 9.94
CA ARG A 178 1.45 -4.78 10.24
C ARG A 178 1.49 -5.80 11.37
N MET A 179 2.35 -6.82 11.27
CA MET A 179 2.48 -7.88 12.28
C MET A 179 2.88 -7.37 13.67
N VAL A 180 3.57 -6.21 13.75
CA VAL A 180 4.02 -5.64 15.02
C VAL A 180 3.04 -4.62 15.57
N TYR A 181 2.53 -3.70 14.74
CA TYR A 181 1.83 -2.49 15.20
C TYR A 181 0.33 -2.48 14.93
N LEU A 182 -0.16 -3.26 13.96
CA LEU A 182 -1.57 -3.24 13.56
C LEU A 182 -2.30 -4.54 13.97
N GLU A 183 -1.66 -5.67 13.74
CA GLU A 183 -2.16 -7.02 14.01
C GLU A 183 -1.08 -7.80 14.77
N PRO A 184 -0.91 -7.55 16.08
CA PRO A 184 0.17 -8.14 16.86
C PRO A 184 0.21 -9.68 16.74
N SER A 185 1.21 -10.18 16.03
CA SER A 185 1.47 -11.62 15.87
C SER A 185 2.13 -12.18 17.13
N GLN A 186 1.78 -13.41 17.49
CA GLN A 186 2.43 -14.14 18.60
C GLN A 186 3.84 -14.64 18.25
N SER A 187 4.19 -14.68 16.96
CA SER A 187 5.50 -15.10 16.47
C SER A 187 6.07 -14.02 15.56
N ILE A 188 7.05 -13.28 16.07
CA ILE A 188 7.76 -12.21 15.35
C ILE A 188 9.25 -12.42 15.59
N THR A 189 10.03 -12.57 14.52
CA THR A 189 11.49 -12.69 14.66
C THR A 189 12.13 -11.34 14.97
N PRO A 190 13.33 -11.29 15.56
CA PRO A 190 14.06 -10.04 15.77
C PRO A 190 14.23 -9.20 14.50
N GLU A 191 14.45 -9.84 13.36
CA GLU A 191 14.60 -9.18 12.06
C GLU A 191 13.28 -8.59 11.57
N GLN A 192 12.16 -9.30 11.74
CA GLN A 192 10.83 -8.76 11.43
C GLN A 192 10.49 -7.57 12.34
N LEU A 193 10.81 -7.67 13.63
CA LEU A 193 10.62 -6.59 14.58
C LEU A 193 11.43 -5.34 14.20
N ALA A 194 12.69 -5.52 13.81
CA ALA A 194 13.57 -4.45 13.34
C ALA A 194 13.09 -3.86 11.99
N GLY A 195 12.66 -4.71 11.05
CA GLY A 195 12.07 -4.28 9.78
C GLY A 195 10.78 -3.47 9.97
N ALA A 196 9.95 -3.84 10.94
CA ALA A 196 8.77 -3.08 11.32
C ALA A 196 9.12 -1.68 11.85
N ALA A 197 10.15 -1.59 12.69
CA ALA A 197 10.67 -0.32 13.20
C ALA A 197 11.20 0.58 12.08
N ALA A 198 11.93 0.00 11.12
CA ALA A 198 12.42 0.71 9.93
C ALA A 198 11.27 1.31 9.12
N PHE A 199 10.22 0.52 8.85
CA PHE A 199 9.03 1.01 8.13
C PHE A 199 8.32 2.13 8.87
N LYS A 200 8.11 1.96 10.18
CA LYS A 200 7.46 2.95 11.02
C LYS A 200 8.20 4.28 10.99
N ALA A 201 9.52 4.27 11.19
CA ALA A 201 10.34 5.47 11.14
C ALA A 201 10.29 6.18 9.78
N MET A 202 10.31 5.43 8.66
CA MET A 202 10.13 6.02 7.33
C MET A 202 8.78 6.70 7.19
N LYS A 203 7.69 6.01 7.56
CA LYS A 203 6.34 6.57 7.49
C LYS A 203 6.22 7.85 8.31
N ASP A 204 6.72 7.85 9.55
CA ASP A 204 6.67 8.99 10.46
C ASP A 204 7.50 10.16 9.91
N PHE A 205 8.70 9.90 9.36
CA PHE A 205 9.53 10.91 8.71
C PHE A 205 8.83 11.58 7.52
N ILE A 206 8.26 10.78 6.61
CA ILE A 206 7.58 11.29 5.41
C ILE A 206 6.37 12.14 5.79
N GLU A 207 5.60 11.71 6.81
CA GLU A 207 4.46 12.45 7.33
C GLU A 207 4.89 13.80 7.93
N GLN A 208 5.92 13.80 8.78
CA GLN A 208 6.46 15.02 9.37
C GLN A 208 7.01 15.99 8.30
N TYR A 209 7.72 15.48 7.29
CA TYR A 209 8.27 16.31 6.22
C TYR A 209 7.15 17.02 5.45
N LYS A 210 6.10 16.30 5.05
CA LYS A 210 4.95 16.86 4.33
C LYS A 210 4.17 17.91 5.13
N GLN A 211 4.20 17.84 6.46
CA GLN A 211 3.56 18.84 7.32
C GLN A 211 4.39 20.12 7.47
N THR A 212 5.72 20.00 7.37
CA THR A 212 6.66 21.09 7.67
C THR A 212 7.23 21.75 6.42
N HIS A 213 7.15 21.09 5.26
CA HIS A 213 7.71 21.55 3.99
C HIS A 213 6.63 21.53 2.91
N GLN A 214 6.66 22.53 2.02
CA GLN A 214 5.80 22.56 0.84
C GLN A 214 6.39 21.80 -0.36
N SER A 215 7.70 21.56 -0.34
CA SER A 215 8.43 20.83 -1.37
C SER A 215 8.15 19.32 -1.32
N PRO A 216 8.25 18.61 -2.46
CA PRO A 216 8.20 17.15 -2.46
C PRO A 216 9.35 16.58 -1.62
N VAL A 217 9.10 15.41 -1.02
CA VAL A 217 10.16 14.64 -0.33
C VAL A 217 11.15 14.15 -1.37
N ILE A 218 12.43 14.47 -1.20
CA ILE A 218 13.53 14.04 -2.07
C ILE A 218 14.61 13.40 -1.19
N ALA A 219 15.21 12.30 -1.66
CA ALA A 219 16.30 11.60 -1.00
C ALA A 219 17.66 12.25 -1.31
N ASP A 220 18.01 13.29 -0.54
CA ASP A 220 19.20 14.11 -0.71
C ASP A 220 20.15 14.04 0.51
N GLU A 221 21.20 14.87 0.50
CA GLU A 221 22.21 14.94 1.57
C GLU A 221 21.64 15.43 2.92
N GLN A 222 20.44 16.02 2.95
CA GLN A 222 19.79 16.50 4.17
C GLN A 222 18.77 15.48 4.70
N THR A 223 17.94 14.93 3.82
CA THR A 223 16.84 14.04 4.23
C THR A 223 17.32 12.64 4.57
N ARG A 224 18.34 12.10 3.87
CA ARG A 224 18.85 10.75 4.14
C ARG A 224 19.40 10.62 5.56
N PRO A 225 20.31 11.48 6.06
CA PRO A 225 20.82 11.34 7.42
C PRO A 225 19.73 11.54 8.47
N ALA A 226 18.79 12.47 8.24
CA ALA A 226 17.67 12.72 9.14
C ALA A 226 16.76 11.50 9.28
N LEU A 227 16.41 10.85 8.16
CA LEU A 227 15.66 9.60 8.16
C LEU A 227 16.41 8.50 8.90
N LEU A 228 17.70 8.31 8.59
CA LEU A 228 18.49 7.22 9.15
C LEU A 228 18.68 7.34 10.66
N GLU A 229 18.75 8.57 11.19
CA GLU A 229 18.76 8.80 12.63
C GLU A 229 17.43 8.41 13.29
N LEU A 230 16.29 8.68 12.65
CA LEU A 230 14.98 8.21 13.14
C LEU A 230 14.87 6.69 13.10
N VAL A 231 15.31 6.05 12.01
CA VAL A 231 15.33 4.59 11.87
C VAL A 231 16.21 3.96 12.95
N LYS A 232 17.40 4.52 13.19
CA LYS A 232 18.32 4.05 14.23
C LYS A 232 17.68 4.08 15.61
N ARG A 233 17.03 5.20 15.95
CA ARG A 233 16.34 5.36 17.25
C ARG A 233 15.20 4.36 17.40
N GLU A 234 14.33 4.27 16.40
CA GLU A 234 13.17 3.39 16.46
C GLU A 234 13.58 1.90 16.53
N ALA A 235 14.54 1.47 15.71
CA ALA A 235 15.06 0.11 15.73
C ALA A 235 15.74 -0.23 17.07
N THR A 236 16.52 0.71 17.64
CA THR A 236 17.15 0.52 18.95
C THR A 236 16.11 0.33 20.05
N LEU A 237 15.06 1.17 20.05
CA LEU A 237 14.00 1.11 21.05
C LEU A 237 13.19 -0.18 20.94
N THR A 238 12.84 -0.58 19.71
CA THR A 238 11.98 -1.73 19.44
C THR A 238 12.71 -3.06 19.66
N SER A 239 14.01 -3.13 19.32
CA SER A 239 14.80 -4.35 19.42
C SER A 239 15.65 -4.46 20.69
N LYS A 240 15.47 -3.58 21.69
CA LYS A 240 16.29 -3.51 22.92
C LYS A 240 16.42 -4.84 23.70
N HIS A 241 15.46 -5.74 23.54
CA HIS A 241 15.43 -7.04 24.22
C HIS A 241 16.33 -8.09 23.53
N VAL A 242 16.92 -7.77 22.38
CA VAL A 242 17.75 -8.68 21.56
C VAL A 242 19.22 -8.23 21.63
N GLU A 243 19.79 -8.21 22.84
CA GLU A 243 21.07 -7.56 23.14
C GLU A 243 22.24 -8.03 22.26
N HIS A 244 22.37 -9.33 22.00
CA HIS A 244 23.50 -9.89 21.24
C HIS A 244 23.51 -9.53 19.75
N HIS A 245 22.35 -9.22 19.14
CA HIS A 245 22.23 -8.90 17.71
C HIS A 245 21.75 -7.47 17.45
N LEU A 246 21.60 -6.65 18.50
CA LEU A 246 21.02 -5.31 18.41
C LEU A 246 21.72 -4.43 17.37
N GLN A 247 23.05 -4.42 17.36
CA GLN A 247 23.82 -3.60 16.42
C GLN A 247 23.59 -4.04 14.96
N GLU A 248 23.57 -5.34 14.70
CA GLU A 248 23.33 -5.90 13.36
C GLU A 248 21.91 -5.61 12.87
N LEU A 249 20.92 -5.73 13.75
CA LEU A 249 19.51 -5.41 13.46
C LEU A 249 19.30 -3.94 13.15
N VAL A 250 19.91 -3.04 13.93
CA VAL A 250 19.87 -1.60 13.71
C VAL A 250 20.54 -1.25 12.38
N GLN A 251 21.72 -1.82 12.10
CA GLN A 251 22.42 -1.56 10.84
C GLN A 251 21.64 -2.07 9.63
N SER A 252 21.03 -3.26 9.73
CA SER A 252 20.19 -3.83 8.68
C SER A 252 18.93 -3.00 8.45
N SER A 253 18.31 -2.48 9.52
CA SER A 253 17.17 -1.57 9.48
C SER A 253 17.50 -0.28 8.74
N MET A 254 18.64 0.32 9.07
CA MET A 254 19.13 1.53 8.41
C MET A 254 19.42 1.27 6.92
N SER A 255 20.11 0.18 6.61
CA SER A 255 20.46 -0.19 5.23
C SER A 255 19.22 -0.39 4.34
N VAL A 256 18.22 -1.16 4.82
CA VAL A 256 17.01 -1.39 4.03
C VAL A 256 16.16 -0.13 3.91
N ALA A 257 16.10 0.70 4.96
CA ALA A 257 15.36 1.96 4.92
C ALA A 257 16.02 2.97 3.97
N GLU A 258 17.35 3.03 3.95
CA GLU A 258 18.09 3.85 2.99
C GLU A 258 17.81 3.40 1.56
N ALA A 259 17.89 2.09 1.30
CA ALA A 259 17.64 1.53 -0.03
C ALA A 259 16.21 1.81 -0.49
N TYR A 260 15.22 1.58 0.39
CA TYR A 260 13.80 1.89 0.14
C TYR A 260 13.65 3.38 -0.17
N PHE A 261 14.12 4.25 0.73
CA PHE A 261 13.92 5.69 0.62
C PHE A 261 14.60 6.26 -0.62
N SER A 262 15.82 5.83 -0.91
CA SER A 262 16.56 6.24 -2.11
C SER A 262 15.85 5.83 -3.39
N ARG A 263 15.33 4.61 -3.43
CA ARG A 263 14.61 4.09 -4.60
C ARG A 263 13.35 4.90 -4.89
N GLU A 264 12.62 5.26 -3.85
CA GLU A 264 11.28 5.87 -3.97
C GLU A 264 11.31 7.38 -4.10
N TYR A 265 12.30 8.03 -3.49
CA TYR A 265 12.37 9.49 -3.38
C TYR A 265 13.61 10.08 -4.05
N ASN A 266 14.36 9.31 -4.86
CA ASN A 266 15.42 9.90 -5.68
C ASN A 266 14.84 10.97 -6.61
N ALA A 267 15.53 12.11 -6.70
CA ALA A 267 15.28 13.07 -7.75
C ALA A 267 15.67 12.43 -9.09
N ASN A 268 14.70 12.20 -9.96
CA ASN A 268 14.97 11.97 -11.39
C ASN A 268 15.30 13.28 -12.08
#